data_AF-A0AAW1ASS9-F1
#
_entry.id   AF-A0AAW1ASS9-F1
#
_cell.length_a   1.000
_cell.length_b   1.000
_cell.length_c   1.000
_cell.angle_alpha   90.00
_cell.angle_beta   90.00
_cell.angle_gamma   90.00
#
_symmetry.space_group_name_H-M   'P 1'
#
loop_
_entity.id
_entity.type
_entity.pdbx_description
1 polymer ?
#
loop_
_entity_poly.entity_id
_entity_poly.type
_entity_poly.pdbx_seq_one_letter_code
_entity_poly.pdbx_strand_id
1 'polypeptide(L)'
;MPAQRLGSPHVMKAEEYLRLSEVKCAPLLAQMSPTSSAVICLDLAATVTGNPVDKSYFVKVSGLKRATYQCYLRSFESLLALQSSFGIREVAVQFSCLEAAHLASKILQRCS
;
A
#
# COMPACT_ATOMS: atom_id res chain seq x y z
N MET A 1 -18.19 -21.59 20.60
CA MET A 1 -17.26 -21.96 19.51
C MET A 1 -15.95 -21.21 19.75
N PRO A 2 -14.84 -21.91 20.02
CA PRO A 2 -13.65 -21.35 20.67
C PRO A 2 -12.78 -20.55 19.69
N ALA A 3 -12.07 -19.58 20.26
CA ALA A 3 -11.23 -18.60 19.58
C ALA A 3 -10.04 -19.23 18.85
N GLN A 4 -10.08 -19.27 17.52
CA GLN A 4 -8.88 -19.38 16.68
C GLN A 4 -8.25 -17.99 16.55
N ARG A 5 -7.50 -17.55 17.57
CA ARG A 5 -6.75 -16.27 17.55
C ARG A 5 -5.23 -16.49 17.61
N LEU A 6 -4.71 -17.34 16.75
CA LEU A 6 -3.30 -17.32 16.39
C LEU A 6 -3.17 -17.14 14.87
N GLY A 7 -3.71 -16.02 14.37
CA GLY A 7 -3.44 -15.59 13.01
C GLY A 7 -1.94 -15.29 12.89
N SER A 8 -1.30 -15.80 11.85
CA SER A 8 0.10 -15.47 11.56
C SER A 8 0.29 -13.94 11.52
N PRO A 9 1.49 -13.41 11.82
CA PRO A 9 1.73 -11.97 11.91
C PRO A 9 1.25 -11.18 10.67
N HIS A 10 1.36 -11.77 9.48
CA HIS A 10 0.87 -11.18 8.23
C HIS A 10 -0.66 -11.17 8.13
N VAL A 11 -1.38 -12.15 8.69
CA VAL A 11 -2.86 -12.13 8.70
C VAL A 11 -3.38 -11.02 9.60
N MET A 12 -2.81 -10.87 10.81
CA MET A 12 -3.20 -9.78 11.72
C MET A 12 -2.91 -8.41 11.10
N LYS A 13 -1.75 -8.25 10.45
CA LYS A 13 -1.38 -7.00 9.80
C LYS A 13 -2.26 -6.72 8.56
N ALA A 14 -2.67 -7.75 7.82
CA ALA A 14 -3.59 -7.61 6.70
C ALA A 14 -4.97 -7.15 7.15
N GLU A 15 -5.49 -7.68 8.27
CA GLU A 15 -6.75 -7.22 8.86
C GLU A 15 -6.68 -5.76 9.30
N GLU A 16 -5.56 -5.34 9.89
CA GLU A 16 -5.32 -3.92 10.23
C GLU A 16 -5.38 -3.05 8.98
N TYR A 17 -4.69 -3.44 7.91
CA TYR A 17 -4.72 -2.71 6.63
C TYR A 17 -6.09 -2.67 5.99
N LEU A 18 -6.89 -3.74 6.10
CA LEU A 18 -8.26 -3.75 5.62
C LEU A 18 -9.11 -2.69 6.32
N ARG A 19 -9.12 -2.69 7.67
CA ARG A 19 -9.85 -1.69 8.46
C ARG A 19 -9.36 -0.27 8.17
N LEU A 20 -8.05 -0.10 8.03
CA LEU A 20 -7.48 1.20 7.71
C LEU A 20 -7.86 1.68 6.29
N SER A 21 -7.97 0.75 5.34
CA SER A 21 -8.37 1.05 3.95
C SER A 21 -9.81 1.52 3.85
N GLU A 22 -10.72 1.07 4.71
CA GLU A 22 -12.12 1.53 4.74
C GLU A 22 -12.21 3.04 4.98
N VAL A 23 -11.27 3.59 5.75
CA VAL A 23 -11.25 5.02 6.09
C VAL A 23 -10.35 5.80 5.12
N LYS A 24 -9.16 5.28 4.80
CA LYS A 24 -8.16 6.00 3.97
C LYS A 24 -8.32 5.82 2.46
N CYS A 25 -8.99 4.74 2.04
CA CYS A 25 -9.08 4.31 0.64
C CYS A 25 -10.53 4.18 0.14
N ALA A 26 -11.52 4.78 0.82
CA ALA A 26 -12.94 4.56 0.52
C ALA A 26 -13.33 4.71 -0.98
N PRO A 27 -12.87 5.75 -1.72
CA PRO A 27 -13.21 5.89 -3.14
C PRO A 27 -12.58 4.81 -4.04
N LEU A 28 -11.43 4.28 -3.64
CA LEU A 28 -10.73 3.21 -4.34
C LEU A 28 -11.40 1.85 -4.05
N LEU A 29 -11.76 1.60 -2.79
CA LEU A 29 -12.47 0.39 -2.38
C LEU A 29 -13.81 0.23 -3.07
N ALA A 30 -14.53 1.34 -3.34
CA ALA A 30 -15.79 1.31 -4.07
C ALA A 30 -15.67 0.73 -5.49
N GLN A 31 -14.47 0.72 -6.08
CA GLN A 31 -14.19 0.17 -7.41
C GLN A 31 -13.68 -1.27 -7.36
N MET A 32 -13.57 -1.86 -6.17
CA MET A 32 -12.90 -3.13 -5.92
C MET A 32 -13.85 -4.14 -5.29
N SER A 33 -13.60 -5.43 -5.54
CA SER A 33 -14.29 -6.48 -4.80
C SER A 33 -13.68 -6.63 -3.40
N PRO A 34 -14.45 -7.06 -2.38
CA PRO A 34 -13.92 -7.34 -1.04
C PRO A 34 -12.77 -8.35 -1.06
N THR A 35 -12.82 -9.33 -1.97
CA THR A 35 -11.74 -10.30 -2.17
C THR A 35 -10.47 -9.62 -2.67
N SER A 36 -10.58 -8.71 -3.64
CA SER A 36 -9.40 -8.06 -4.23
C SER A 36 -8.69 -7.14 -3.24
N SER A 37 -9.42 -6.37 -2.43
CA SER A 37 -8.84 -5.54 -1.38
C SER A 37 -8.21 -6.39 -0.27
N ALA A 38 -8.85 -7.49 0.14
CA ALA A 38 -8.28 -8.42 1.12
C ALA A 38 -6.97 -9.04 0.65
N VAL A 39 -6.91 -9.49 -0.61
CA VAL A 39 -5.69 -10.06 -1.20
C VAL A 39 -4.57 -9.02 -1.30
N ILE A 40 -4.89 -7.76 -1.62
CA ILE A 40 -3.90 -6.67 -1.65
C ILE A 40 -3.37 -6.37 -0.25
N CYS A 41 -4.25 -6.23 0.74
CA CYS A 41 -3.83 -6.01 2.13
C CYS A 41 -2.96 -7.16 2.65
N LEU A 42 -3.23 -8.40 2.21
CA LEU A 42 -2.42 -9.57 2.54
C LEU A 42 -1.03 -9.54 1.89
N ASP A 43 -0.92 -9.15 0.62
CA ASP A 43 0.38 -8.97 -0.06
C ASP A 43 1.23 -7.91 0.66
N LEU A 44 0.62 -6.76 0.97
CA LEU A 44 1.29 -5.68 1.71
C LEU A 44 1.77 -6.13 3.09
N ALA A 45 0.92 -6.85 3.82
CA ALA A 45 1.27 -7.38 5.12
C ALA A 45 2.40 -8.41 5.04
N ALA A 46 2.35 -9.33 4.07
CA ALA A 46 3.41 -10.31 3.85
C ALA A 46 4.74 -9.63 3.51
N THR A 47 4.71 -8.60 2.66
CA THR A 47 5.89 -7.79 2.30
C THR A 47 6.49 -7.11 3.52
N VAL A 48 5.68 -6.42 4.34
CA VAL A 48 6.16 -5.71 5.54
C VAL A 48 6.67 -6.65 6.64
N THR A 49 6.07 -7.84 6.75
CA THR A 49 6.48 -8.85 7.74
C THR A 49 7.61 -9.77 7.24
N GLY A 50 8.16 -9.51 6.05
CA GLY A 50 9.27 -10.28 5.48
C GLY A 50 8.92 -11.72 5.11
N ASN A 51 7.63 -12.04 4.93
CA ASN A 51 7.19 -13.39 4.56
C ASN A 51 7.41 -13.62 3.06
N PRO A 52 8.13 -14.66 2.65
CA PRO A 52 8.30 -14.99 1.24
C PRO A 52 6.97 -15.51 0.67
N VAL A 53 6.42 -14.80 -0.30
CA VAL A 53 5.12 -15.11 -0.91
C VAL A 53 5.20 -14.97 -2.42
N ASP A 54 4.53 -15.88 -3.14
CA ASP A 54 4.42 -15.82 -4.59
C ASP A 54 3.40 -14.73 -4.98
N LYS A 55 3.91 -13.58 -5.43
CA LYS A 55 3.07 -12.46 -5.88
C LYS A 55 2.18 -12.83 -7.08
N SER A 56 2.59 -13.79 -7.91
CA SER A 56 1.78 -14.24 -9.04
C SER A 56 0.51 -14.96 -8.58
N TYR A 57 0.59 -15.65 -7.44
CA TYR A 57 -0.56 -16.28 -6.79
C TYR A 57 -1.58 -15.22 -6.33
N PHE A 58 -1.14 -14.13 -5.70
CA PHE A 58 -2.03 -13.05 -5.29
C PHE A 58 -2.76 -12.39 -6.46
N VAL A 59 -2.05 -12.11 -7.55
CA VAL A 59 -2.68 -11.59 -8.78
C VAL A 59 -3.77 -12.56 -9.24
N LYS A 60 -3.50 -13.86 -9.26
CA LYS A 60 -4.46 -14.88 -9.69
C LYS A 60 -5.69 -14.93 -8.78
N VAL A 61 -5.52 -14.99 -7.46
CA VAL A 61 -6.65 -15.12 -6.52
C VAL A 61 -7.43 -13.82 -6.33
N SER A 62 -6.85 -12.67 -6.65
CA SER A 62 -7.56 -11.38 -6.65
C SER A 62 -8.59 -11.26 -7.78
N GLY A 63 -8.45 -12.07 -8.84
CA GLY A 63 -9.25 -11.96 -10.07
C GLY A 63 -8.89 -10.73 -10.94
N LEU A 64 -7.82 -10.00 -10.60
CA LEU A 64 -7.40 -8.81 -11.32
C LEU A 64 -6.38 -9.13 -12.43
N LYS A 65 -6.38 -8.32 -13.48
CA LYS A 65 -5.27 -8.29 -14.43
C LYS A 65 -4.02 -7.77 -13.72
N ARG A 66 -2.83 -8.28 -14.08
CA ARG A 66 -1.54 -7.89 -13.48
C ARG A 66 -1.32 -6.38 -13.42
N ALA A 67 -1.64 -5.65 -14.50
CA ALA A 67 -1.46 -4.20 -14.55
C ALA A 67 -2.38 -3.47 -13.55
N THR A 68 -3.65 -3.87 -13.46
CA THR A 68 -4.61 -3.32 -12.49
C THR A 68 -4.22 -3.66 -11.06
N TYR A 69 -3.78 -4.89 -10.81
CA TYR A 69 -3.27 -5.31 -9.50
C TYR A 69 -2.11 -4.43 -9.03
N GLN A 70 -1.10 -4.25 -9.88
CA GLN A 70 0.07 -3.39 -9.59
C GLN A 70 -0.33 -1.91 -9.39
N CYS A 71 -1.35 -1.43 -10.10
CA CYS A 71 -1.88 -0.10 -9.90
C CYS A 71 -2.49 0.04 -8.49
N TYR A 72 -3.40 -0.86 -8.12
CA TYR A 72 -4.04 -0.83 -6.80
C TYR A 72 -3.06 -1.08 -5.67
N LEU A 73 -2.10 -1.99 -5.83
CA LEU A 73 -1.06 -2.23 -4.83
C LEU A 73 -0.31 -0.93 -4.52
N ARG A 74 0.17 -0.21 -5.55
CA ARG A 74 0.83 1.10 -5.36
C ARG A 74 -0.08 2.15 -4.75
N SER A 75 -1.36 2.19 -5.14
CA SER A 75 -2.33 3.12 -4.53
C SER A 75 -2.53 2.83 -3.04
N PHE A 76 -2.66 1.56 -2.65
CA PHE A 76 -2.75 1.18 -1.24
C PHE A 76 -1.46 1.50 -0.47
N GLU A 77 -0.29 1.20 -1.03
CA GLU A 77 0.99 1.53 -0.39
C GLU A 77 1.11 3.04 -0.12
N SER A 78 0.66 3.87 -1.07
CA SER A 78 0.66 5.32 -0.92
C SER A 78 -0.38 5.81 0.10
N LEU A 79 -1.64 5.40 -0.04
CA LEU A 79 -2.75 5.87 0.80
C LEU A 79 -2.64 5.38 2.25
N LEU A 80 -2.07 4.20 2.47
CA LEU A 80 -1.80 3.64 3.80
C LEU A 80 -0.44 4.09 4.37
N ALA A 81 0.31 4.93 3.64
CA ALA A 81 1.64 5.41 4.02
C ALA A 81 2.64 4.29 4.33
N LEU A 82 2.58 3.20 3.53
CA LEU A 82 3.49 2.05 3.63
C LEU A 82 4.72 2.19 2.71
N GLN A 83 4.66 3.09 1.73
CA GLN A 83 5.85 3.46 0.96
C GLN A 83 6.90 4.10 1.88
N SER A 84 8.17 3.72 1.74
CA SER A 84 9.25 4.54 2.29
C SER A 84 9.10 5.94 1.72
N SER A 85 8.98 6.95 2.59
CA SER A 85 8.75 8.34 2.24
C SER A 85 9.41 8.71 0.92
N PHE A 86 8.62 8.99 -0.12
CA PHE A 86 9.15 9.62 -1.32
C PHE A 86 9.57 11.02 -0.89
N GLY A 87 10.87 11.20 -0.66
CA GLY A 87 11.41 12.48 -0.25
C GLY A 87 11.26 13.48 -1.39
N ILE A 88 11.48 14.75 -1.06
CA ILE A 88 11.43 15.86 -2.01
C ILE A 88 12.34 15.58 -3.22
N ARG A 89 13.46 14.88 -2.99
CA ARG A 89 14.39 14.46 -4.04
C ARG A 89 13.77 13.43 -4.98
N GLU A 90 13.16 12.37 -4.45
CA GLU A 90 12.56 11.32 -5.27
C GLU A 90 11.43 11.89 -6.13
N VAL A 91 10.59 12.78 -5.56
CA VAL A 91 9.57 13.51 -6.32
C VAL A 91 10.22 14.30 -7.45
N ALA A 92 11.27 15.07 -7.15
CA ALA A 92 11.93 15.90 -8.15
C ALA A 92 12.60 15.09 -9.27
N VAL A 93 13.05 13.87 -9.01
CA VAL A 93 13.57 12.96 -10.06
C VAL A 93 12.45 12.54 -11.00
N GLN A 94 11.27 12.16 -10.49
CA GLN A 94 10.15 11.70 -11.35
C GLN A 94 9.64 12.79 -12.28
N PHE A 95 9.67 14.04 -11.83
CA PHE A 95 9.22 15.19 -12.62
C PHE A 95 10.36 15.93 -13.33
N SER A 96 11.58 15.38 -13.33
CA SER A 96 12.78 15.98 -13.94
C SER A 96 13.06 17.42 -13.46
N CYS A 97 12.77 17.72 -12.19
CA CYS A 97 12.83 19.06 -11.60
C CYS A 97 13.72 19.13 -10.35
N LEU A 98 14.88 18.47 -10.39
CA LEU A 98 15.84 18.43 -9.27
C LEU A 98 16.23 19.81 -8.74
N GLU A 99 16.25 20.84 -9.58
CA GLU A 99 16.51 22.23 -9.16
C GLU A 99 15.45 22.78 -8.19
N ALA A 100 14.19 22.37 -8.35
CA ALA A 100 13.08 22.77 -7.47
C ALA A 100 13.11 22.07 -6.12
N ALA A 101 13.84 20.95 -5.99
CA ALA A 101 13.90 20.16 -4.74
C ALA A 101 14.45 20.97 -3.56
N HIS A 102 15.45 21.82 -3.81
CA HIS A 102 16.05 22.66 -2.77
C HIS A 102 15.07 23.71 -2.25
N LEU A 103 14.33 24.35 -3.16
CA LEU A 103 13.32 25.35 -2.79
C LEU A 103 12.16 24.70 -2.02
N ALA A 104 11.66 23.56 -2.50
CA ALA A 104 10.62 22.79 -1.82
C ALA A 104 11.04 22.40 -0.40
N SER A 105 12.30 21.99 -0.21
CA SER A 105 12.85 21.64 1.11
C SER A 105 12.89 22.85 2.06
N LYS A 106 13.35 24.01 1.57
CA LYS A 106 13.35 25.26 2.35
C LYS A 106 11.95 25.73 2.74
N ILE A 107 10.97 25.57 1.85
CA ILE A 107 9.58 25.94 2.14
C ILE A 107 9.01 24.99 3.19
N LEU A 108 9.22 23.67 3.03
CA LEU A 108 8.72 22.68 3.99
C LEU A 108 9.27 22.92 5.40
N GLN A 109 10.57 23.24 5.52
CA GLN A 109 11.21 23.58 6.81
C GLN A 109 10.65 24.84 7.48
N ARG A 110 9.99 25.74 6.75
CA ARG A 110 9.34 26.92 7.34
C ARG A 110 7.93 26.62 7.84
N CYS A 111 7.35 25.49 7.43
CA CYS A 111 5.99 25.08 7.75
C CYS A 111 5.92 23.96 8.81
N SER A 112 7.05 23.36 9.19
CA SER A 112 7.21 22.40 10.28
C SER A 112 7.61 23.09 11.57
#